data_AF-A0A6B0SBF0-F1
#
_entry.id   AF-A0A6B0SBF0-F1
#
_cell.length_a   1.000
_cell.length_b   1.000
_cell.length_c   1.000
_cell.angle_alpha   90.00
_cell.angle_beta   90.00
_cell.angle_gamma   90.00
#
_symmetry.space_group_name_H-M   'P 1'
#
loop_
_entity.id
_entity.type
_entity.pdbx_description
1 polymer ?
#
loop_
_entity_poly.entity_id
_entity_poly.type
_entity_poly.pdbx_seq_one_letter_code
_entity_poly.pdbx_strand_id
1 'polypeptide(L)' 'MEKAPCTSPEDLLPVYREKVVPVADIITPNQFEAELLTRRKIHSQEEVFRGYGQVILHGAQHGGHHQL' A
#
# COMPACT_ATOMS: atom_id res chain seq x y z
N MET A 1 -6.57 31.41 -0.51
CA MET A 1 -5.38 30.57 -0.70
C MET A 1 -5.89 29.21 -1.19
N GLU A 2 -5.87 28.99 -2.49
CA GLU A 2 -6.30 27.74 -3.12
C GLU A 2 -5.30 26.64 -2.71
N LYS A 3 -5.77 25.58 -2.03
CA LYS A 3 -4.90 24.48 -1.62
C LYS A 3 -4.32 23.81 -2.88
N ALA A 4 -3.00 23.64 -2.93
CA ALA A 4 -2.37 22.83 -3.96
C ALA A 4 -3.00 21.42 -3.97
N PRO A 5 -3.50 20.92 -5.11
CA PRO A 5 -4.46 19.81 -5.15
C PRO A 5 -3.86 18.40 -5.00
N CYS A 6 -2.63 18.24 -4.46
CA CYS A 6 -1.96 16.92 -4.56
C CYS A 6 -1.01 16.52 -3.42
N THR A 7 -0.82 17.30 -2.37
CA THR A 7 0.18 16.97 -1.32
C THR A 7 -0.41 16.36 -0.06
N SER A 8 -1.72 16.10 0.00
CA SER A 8 -2.31 15.38 1.14
C SER A 8 -2.18 13.87 0.92
N PRO A 9 -1.71 13.08 1.90
CA PRO A 9 -1.69 11.63 1.81
C PRO A 9 -3.06 11.06 1.44
N GLU A 10 -4.13 11.68 1.94
CA GLU A 10 -5.53 11.29 1.69
C GLU A 10 -5.90 11.30 0.20
N ASP A 11 -5.36 12.24 -0.57
CA ASP A 11 -5.62 12.37 -2.01
C ASP A 11 -4.87 11.29 -2.81
N LEU A 12 -3.77 10.77 -2.27
CA LEU A 12 -2.91 9.76 -2.90
C LEU A 12 -3.33 8.33 -2.56
N LEU A 13 -4.02 8.10 -1.44
CA LEU A 13 -4.43 6.76 -1.01
C LEU A 13 -5.28 6.00 -2.04
N PRO A 14 -6.25 6.61 -2.75
CA PRO A 14 -6.99 5.91 -3.80
C PRO A 14 -6.07 5.42 -4.90
N VAL A 15 -5.10 6.25 -5.33
CA VAL A 15 -4.11 5.88 -6.35
C VAL A 15 -3.22 4.74 -5.87
N TYR A 16 -2.72 4.80 -4.63
CA TYR A 16 -1.89 3.72 -4.08
C TYR A 16 -2.67 2.40 -4.00
N ARG A 17 -3.92 2.42 -3.52
CA ARG A 17 -4.74 1.21 -3.35
C ARG A 17 -5.24 0.62 -4.67
N GLU A 18 -5.62 1.45 -5.62
CA GLU A 18 -6.28 1.02 -6.86
C GLU A 18 -5.30 0.82 -8.03
N LYS A 19 -4.16 1.52 -8.01
CA LYS A 19 -3.25 1.57 -9.17
C LYS A 19 -1.83 1.11 -8.89
N VAL A 20 -1.28 1.35 -7.70
CA VAL A 20 0.14 1.03 -7.40
C VAL A 20 0.27 -0.34 -6.74
N VAL A 21 -0.37 -0.55 -5.59
CA VAL A 21 -0.27 -1.79 -4.81
C VAL A 21 -0.69 -3.04 -5.60
N PRO A 22 -1.72 -3.03 -6.47
CA PRO A 22 -2.11 -4.22 -7.22
C PRO A 22 -1.10 -4.71 -8.24
N VAL A 23 -0.23 -3.82 -8.74
CA VAL A 23 0.74 -4.13 -9.83
C VAL A 23 2.18 -4.12 -9.37
N ALA A 24 2.46 -3.69 -8.14
CA ALA A 24 3.81 -3.62 -7.62
C ALA A 24 4.30 -5.01 -7.16
N ASP A 25 5.40 -5.47 -7.74
CA ASP A 25 6.11 -6.66 -7.25
C ASP A 25 6.73 -6.41 -5.87
N ILE A 26 7.20 -5.18 -5.63
CA ILE A 26 7.81 -4.75 -4.38
C ILE A 26 7.32 -3.34 -4.04
N ILE A 27 6.88 -3.15 -2.79
CA ILE A 27 6.61 -1.83 -2.22
C ILE A 27 7.24 -1.74 -0.83
N THR A 28 7.89 -0.62 -0.53
CA THR A 28 8.59 -0.38 0.74
C THR A 28 7.95 0.81 1.48
N PRO A 29 6.72 0.66 2.01
CA PRO A 29 6.07 1.74 2.71
C PRO A 29 6.80 2.01 4.03
N ASN A 30 6.81 3.27 4.46
CA ASN A 30 7.16 3.60 5.84
C ASN A 30 6.04 3.16 6.81
N GLN A 31 6.27 3.31 8.12
CA GLN A 31 5.28 2.98 9.16
C GLN A 31 3.91 3.62 8.90
N PHE A 32 3.88 4.94 8.67
CA PHE A 32 2.65 5.70 8.52
C PHE A 32 1.87 5.29 7.27
N GLU A 33 2.57 5.10 6.15
CA GLU A 33 2.02 4.61 4.89
C GLU A 33 1.44 3.20 5.06
N ALA A 34 2.15 2.31 5.75
CA ALA A 34 1.66 0.96 6.02
C ALA A 34 0.41 0.95 6.89
N GLU A 35 0.35 1.80 7.92
CA GLU A 35 -0.86 1.95 8.74
C GLU A 35 -2.05 2.46 7.92
N LEU A 36 -1.84 3.41 7.01
CA LEU A 36 -2.88 3.92 6.13
C LEU A 36 -3.35 2.90 5.10
N LEU A 37 -2.43 2.11 4.53
CA LEU A 37 -2.74 1.08 3.55
C LEU A 37 -3.48 -0.10 4.19
N THR A 38 -3.06 -0.53 5.39
CA THR A 38 -3.68 -1.64 6.15
C THR A 38 -4.90 -1.23 6.96
N ARG A 39 -5.08 0.08 7.23
CA ARG A 39 -6.03 0.62 8.21
C ARG A 39 -5.84 0.03 9.62
N ARG A 40 -4.59 -0.25 10.00
CA ARG A 40 -4.21 -0.78 11.32
C ARG A 40 -3.12 0.07 11.93
N LYS A 41 -3.11 0.20 13.25
CA LYS A 41 -1.97 0.77 13.98
C LYS A 41 -0.90 -0.30 14.19
N ILE A 42 0.36 0.12 14.12
CA ILE A 42 1.52 -0.76 14.22
C ILE A 42 2.46 -0.16 15.25
N HIS A 43 2.53 -0.83 16.40
CA HIS A 43 3.34 -0.41 17.55
C HIS A 43 4.47 -1.38 17.89
N SER A 44 4.47 -2.56 17.28
CA SER A 44 5.47 -3.60 17.50
C SER A 44 5.94 -4.24 16.19
N GLN A 45 7.14 -4.82 16.21
CA GLN A 45 7.64 -5.58 15.06
C GLN A 45 6.76 -6.80 14.74
N GLU A 46 6.14 -7.43 15.75
CA GLU A 46 5.22 -8.54 15.51
C GLU A 46 3.98 -8.11 14.70
N GLU A 47 3.44 -6.93 15.00
CA GLU A 47 2.33 -6.33 14.24
C GLU A 47 2.74 -5.99 12.81
N VAL A 48 3.99 -5.60 12.57
CA VAL A 48 4.54 -5.42 11.21
C VAL A 48 4.41 -6.74 10.44
N PHE A 49 4.89 -7.86 10.96
CA PHE A 49 4.79 -9.13 10.23
C PHE A 49 3.34 -9.56 9.98
N ARG A 50 2.43 -9.31 10.92
CA ARG A 50 0.99 -9.59 10.75
C ARG A 50 0.29 -8.65 9.76
N GLY A 51 0.67 -7.37 9.71
CA GLY A 51 0.06 -6.36 8.85
C GLY A 51 0.65 -6.32 7.43
N TYR A 52 1.97 -6.46 7.31
CA TYR A 52 2.69 -6.37 6.04
C TYR A 52 2.62 -7.67 5.23
N GLY A 53 2.37 -8.83 5.86
CA GLY A 53 2.08 -10.06 5.12
C GLY A 53 0.90 -9.92 4.15
N GLN A 54 0.00 -8.94 4.38
CA GLN A 54 -1.15 -8.66 3.52
C GLN A 54 -0.89 -7.57 2.47
N VAL A 55 0.04 -6.62 2.71
CA VAL A 55 0.34 -5.51 1.79
C VAL A 55 1.52 -5.83 0.85
N ILE A 56 2.50 -6.61 1.32
CA ILE A 56 3.66 -7.03 0.52
C ILE A 56 3.28 -8.19 -0.43
N LEU A 57 2.27 -9.02 -0.09
CA LEU A 57 1.95 -10.24 -0.84
C LEU A 57 0.72 -10.14 -1.76
N HIS A 58 -0.10 -9.10 -1.67
CA HIS A 58 -1.26 -8.98 -2.56
C HIS A 58 -0.87 -8.58 -4.00
N GLY A 59 0.35 -8.07 -4.20
CA GLY A 59 0.98 -7.93 -5.52
C GLY A 59 1.43 -9.27 -6.13
N ALA A 60 1.50 -10.35 -5.34
CA ALA A 60 1.93 -11.67 -5.81
C ALA A 60 0.78 -12.59 -6.24
N GLN A 61 -0.49 -12.18 -6.11
CA GLN A 61 -1.64 -13.05 -6.40
C GLN A 61 -2.35 -12.78 -7.74
N HIS A 62 -1.93 -11.78 -8.50
CA HIS A 62 -2.40 -11.63 -9.89
C HIS A 62 -1.46 -12.36 -10.85
N GLY A 63 -1.29 -13.66 -10.62
CA GLY A 63 -0.91 -14.63 -11.64
C GLY A 63 -2.07 -14.83 -12.61
N GLY A 64 -2.42 -13.78 -13.35
CA GLY A 64 -3.33 -13.84 -14.49
C GLY A 64 -2.50 -13.99 -15.76
N HIS A 65 -2.43 -15.21 -16.28
CA HIS A 65 -2.18 -15.57 -17.68
C HIS A 65 -1.90 -14.37 -18.63
N HIS A 66 -0.63 -14.00 -18.78
CA HIS A 66 -0.18 -13.38 -20.03
C HIS A 66 0.75 -14.37 -20.70
N GLN A 67 0.14 -15.17 -21.57
CA GLN A 67 0.86 -15.98 -22.53
C GLN A 67 1.54 -15.05 -23.52
N LEU A 68 2.88 -15.05 -23.50
CA LEU A 68 3.73 -14.76 -24.64
C LEU A 68 4.74 -15.90 -24.74
#